data_AF-A0A346NMK2-F1
#
_entry.id   AF-A0A346NMK2-F1
#
_cell.length_a   1.000
_cell.length_b   1.000
_cell.length_c   1.000
_cell.angle_alpha   90.00
_cell.angle_beta   90.00
_cell.angle_gamma   90.00
#
_symmetry.space_group_name_H-M   'P 1'
#
loop_
_entity.id
_entity.type
_entity.pdbx_description
1 polymer ?
#
loop_
_entity_poly.entity_id
_entity_poly.type
_entity_poly.pdbx_seq_one_letter_code
_entity_poly.pdbx_strand_id
1 'polypeptide(L)' 'MRNLETIAEDVKKLGALIDAPPFLLDGWNMPKEDGTPYIAIKDNFYLYLSSERGYQILKKEVSSYND' A
#
# COMPACT_ATOMS: atom_id res chain seq x y z
N MET A 1 -7.59 11.33 10.62
CA MET A 1 -7.14 10.10 9.95
C MET A 1 -6.26 10.53 8.78
N ARG A 2 -5.01 10.05 8.67
CA ARG A 2 -4.19 10.36 7.48
C ARG A 2 -4.74 9.56 6.29
N ASN A 3 -4.87 10.20 5.13
CA ASN A 3 -5.24 9.51 3.90
C ASN A 3 -3.99 8.88 3.24
N LEU A 4 -4.18 7.96 2.30
CA LEU A 4 -3.07 7.26 1.62
C LEU A 4 -2.13 8.21 0.89
N GLU A 5 -2.65 9.31 0.35
CA GLU A 5 -1.87 10.34 -0.35
C GLU A 5 -0.86 11.00 0.59
N THR A 6 -1.30 11.40 1.79
CA THR A 6 -0.42 12.02 2.80
C THR A 6 0.67 11.05 3.25
N ILE A 7 0.34 9.76 3.38
CA ILE A 7 1.30 8.71 3.75
C ILE A 7 2.34 8.53 2.63
N ALA A 8 1.91 8.50 1.37
CA ALA A 8 2.81 8.37 0.23
C ALA A 8 3.77 9.56 0.13
N GLU A 9 3.31 10.79 0.40
CA GLU A 9 4.17 11.97 0.46
C GLU A 9 5.21 11.87 1.59
N ASP A 10 4.81 11.42 2.78
CA ASP A 10 5.73 11.25 3.90
C ASP A 10 6.80 10.19 3.60
N VAL A 11 6.42 9.07 2.98
CA VAL A 11 7.37 8.02 2.54
C VAL A 11 8.38 8.58 1.54
N LYS A 12 7.94 9.37 0.56
CA LYS A 12 8.84 10.02 -0.41
C LYS A 12 9.81 11.00 0.26
N LYS A 13 9.33 11.82 1.20
CA LYS A 13 10.17 12.74 1.98
C LYS A 13 11.22 11.99 2.80
N LEU A 14 10.82 10.93 3.49
CA LEU A 14 11.73 10.10 4.29
C LEU A 14 12.75 9.36 3.42
N GLY A 15 12.33 8.78 2.30
CA GLY A 15 13.23 8.10 1.38
C GLY A 15 14.27 9.04 0.76
N ALA A 16 13.90 10.29 0.47
CA ALA A 16 14.85 11.29 -0.01
C ALA A 16 15.98 11.59 0.99
N LEU A 17 15.75 11.43 2.30
CA LEU A 17 16.79 11.62 3.34
C LEU A 17 17.90 10.58 3.26
N ILE A 18 17.63 9.42 2.67
CA ILE A 18 18.56 8.29 2.54
C ILE A 18 18.93 7.99 1.09
N ASP A 19 18.63 8.91 0.16
CA ASP A 19 18.82 8.75 -1.28
C ASP A 19 18.19 7.46 -1.83
N ALA A 20 17.03 7.08 -1.29
CA ALA A 20 16.29 5.91 -1.74
C ALA A 20 15.75 6.14 -3.15
N PRO A 21 15.92 5.18 -4.08
CA PRO A 21 15.36 5.28 -5.42
C PRO A 21 13.83 5.45 -5.38
N PRO A 22 13.26 6.49 -6.04
CA PRO A 22 11.83 6.80 -5.92
C PRO A 22 10.89 5.64 -6.28
N PHE A 23 11.28 4.81 -7.25
CA PHE A 23 10.49 3.66 -7.70
C PHE A 23 10.32 2.56 -6.63
N LEU A 24 11.16 2.55 -5.59
CA LEU A 24 11.03 1.63 -4.44
C LEU A 24 10.06 2.15 -3.38
N LEU A 25 9.66 3.42 -3.46
CA LEU A 25 8.83 4.11 -2.48
C LEU A 25 7.35 4.21 -2.91
N ASP A 26 7.03 3.75 -4.11
CA ASP A 26 5.67 3.80 -4.65
C ASP A 26 4.79 2.73 -3.99
N GLY A 27 3.83 3.18 -3.19
CA GLY A 27 2.74 2.35 -2.67
C GLY A 27 1.57 2.32 -3.65
N TRP A 28 1.04 1.13 -3.93
CA TRP A 28 -0.09 0.94 -4.84
C TRP A 28 -1.41 0.98 -4.08
N ASN A 29 -2.41 1.66 -4.65
CA ASN A 29 -3.79 1.69 -4.15
C ASN A 29 -4.77 0.93 -5.06
N MET A 30 -4.26 0.23 -6.07
CA MET A 30 -5.01 -0.59 -7.01
C MET A 30 -4.26 -1.89 -7.29
N PRO A 31 -4.97 -2.97 -7.66
CA PRO A 31 -4.34 -4.22 -8.03
C PRO A 31 -3.42 -4.08 -9.25
N LYS A 32 -2.30 -4.78 -9.20
CA LYS A 32 -1.42 -5.03 -10.34
C LYS A 32 -1.48 -6.51 -10.70
N GLU A 33 -1.32 -6.84 -11.98
CA GLU A 33 -1.40 -8.22 -12.46
C GLU A 33 -0.10 -9.04 -12.25
N ASP A 34 0.86 -8.48 -11.52
CA ASP A 34 2.19 -9.05 -11.28
C ASP A 34 2.38 -9.57 -9.84
N GLY A 35 1.31 -9.64 -9.04
CA GLY A 35 1.39 -10.01 -7.63
C GLY A 35 1.94 -8.91 -6.73
N THR A 36 2.17 -7.70 -7.24
CA THR A 36 2.58 -6.56 -6.40
C THR A 36 1.46 -6.23 -5.41
N PRO A 37 1.75 -6.15 -4.10
CA PRO A 37 0.75 -5.80 -3.11
C PRO A 37 0.25 -4.36 -3.25
N TYR A 38 -1.01 -4.14 -2.87
CA TYR A 38 -1.67 -2.84 -2.85
C TYR A 38 -2.53 -2.69 -1.60
N ILE A 39 -2.84 -1.43 -1.26
CA ILE A 39 -3.67 -1.08 -0.12
C ILE A 39 -5.05 -0.62 -0.60
N ALA A 40 -6.11 -1.12 0.02
CA ALA A 40 -7.46 -0.64 -0.19
C ALA A 40 -8.14 -0.33 1.15
N ILE A 41 -8.99 0.69 1.17
CA ILE A 41 -9.84 1.00 2.33
C ILE A 41 -11.27 0.68 1.93
N LYS A 42 -11.88 -0.31 2.59
CA LYS A 42 -13.23 -0.77 2.28
C LYS A 42 -13.96 -1.19 3.54
N ASP A 43 -15.22 -0.78 3.67
CA ASP A 43 -16.10 -1.16 4.80
C ASP A 43 -15.47 -0.87 6.19
N ASN A 44 -14.74 0.24 6.32
CA ASN A 44 -13.95 0.64 7.50
C ASN A 44 -12.75 -0.26 7.85
N PHE A 45 -12.33 -1.15 6.95
CA PHE A 45 -11.11 -1.94 7.10
C PHE A 45 -9.99 -1.42 6.22
N TYR A 46 -8.75 -1.58 6.71
CA TYR A 46 -7.55 -1.45 5.90
C TYR A 46 -7.15 -2.83 5.37
N LEU A 47 -7.09 -2.93 4.04
CA LEU A 47 -6.79 -4.16 3.34
C LEU A 47 -5.41 -4.05 2.69
N TYR A 48 -4.54 -4.99 3.00
CA TYR A 48 -3.29 -5.22 2.27
C TYR A 48 -3.48 -6.48 1.42
N LEU A 49 -3.55 -6.28 0.11
CA LEU A 49 -3.99 -7.27 -0.86
C LEU A 49 -2.89 -7.53 -1.88
N SER A 50 -2.82 -8.76 -2.40
CA SER A 50 -2.06 -9.04 -3.61
C SER A 50 -2.85 -10.03 -4.49
N SER A 51 -2.80 -9.78 -5.79
CA SER A 51 -3.44 -10.61 -6.81
C SER A 51 -2.50 -10.82 -7.99
N GLU A 52 -2.53 -11.99 -8.59
CA GLU A 52 -1.80 -12.30 -9.81
C GLU A 52 -2.75 -13.01 -10.78
N ARG A 53 -2.81 -12.55 -12.05
CA ARG A 53 -3.65 -13.15 -13.12
C ARG A 53 -5.12 -13.38 -12.71
N GLY A 54 -5.70 -12.43 -11.98
CA GLY A 54 -7.10 -12.51 -11.50
C GLY A 54 -7.32 -13.38 -10.26
N TYR A 55 -6.27 -13.96 -9.67
CA TYR A 55 -6.34 -14.73 -8.43
C TYR A 55 -5.79 -13.91 -7.27
N GLN A 56 -6.55 -13.80 -6.19
CA GLN A 56 -6.04 -13.19 -4.94
C GLN A 56 -5.10 -14.19 -4.24
N ILE A 57 -3.83 -13.80 -4.09
CA ILE A 57 -2.80 -14.64 -3.48
C ILE A 57 -2.52 -14.25 -2.01
N LEU A 58 -2.82 -13.01 -1.63
CA LEU A 58 -2.68 -12.53 -0.26
C LEU A 58 -3.79 -11.56 0.10
N LYS A 59 -4.30 -11.71 1.32
CA LYS A 59 -5.18 -10.74 1.97
C LYS A 59 -4.83 -10.67 3.44
N LYS A 60 -4.44 -9.48 3.89
CA LYS A 60 -4.36 -9.11 5.30
C LYS A 60 -5.34 -7.97 5.54
N GLU A 61 -6.10 -8.07 6.62
CA GLU A 61 -7.16 -7.14 6.97
C GLU A 61 -6.95 -6.71 8.42
N VAL A 62 -6.98 -5.40 8.65
CA VAL A 62 -6.91 -4.83 10.00
C VAL A 62 -8.02 -3.79 10.17
N SER A 63 -8.61 -3.76 11.37
CA SER A 63 -9.71 -2.85 11.70
C SER A 63 -9.19 -1.50 12.19
N SER A 64 -7.95 -1.48 12.65
CA SER A 64 -7.25 -0.31 13.16
C SER A 64 -5.81 -0.30 12.68
N TYR A 65 -5.24 0.90 12.59
CA TYR A 65 -3.80 1.08 12.36
C TYR A 65 -2.94 0.49 13.50
N ASN A 66 -3.51 0.34 14.70
CA ASN A 66 -2.83 -0.16 15.89
C ASN A 66 -2.94 -1.68 16.10
N ASP A 67 -3.63 -2.39 15.20
CA ASP A 67 -3.76 -3.86 15.24
C ASP A 67 -2.53 -4.55 14.61
#